data_AF-A0A969UUI9-F1
#
_entry.id   AF-A0A969UUI9-F1
#
_cell.length_a   1.000
_cell.length_b   1.000
_cell.length_c   1.000
_cell.angle_alpha   90.00
_cell.angle_beta   90.00
_cell.angle_gamma   90.00
#
_symmetry.space_group_name_H-M   'P 1'
#
loop_
_entity.id
_entity.type
_entity.pdbx_description
1 polymer ?
#
loop_
_entity_poly.entity_id
_entity_poly.type
_entity_poly.pdbx_seq_one_letter_code
_entity_poly.pdbx_strand_id
1 'polypeptide(L)' 'MMSEAHQSESVSQKGRIPVDISDMREELETCRDDAAWKELPLAAKVRVLLRERLDEMSGKTKRDDRNNG' A
#
# COMPACT_ATOMS: atom_id res chain seq x y z
N MET A 1 -34.34 29.96 4.72
CA MET A 1 -33.68 28.77 5.30
C MET A 1 -33.08 28.03 4.12
N MET A 2 -31.77 28.17 3.91
CA MET A 2 -31.08 27.70 2.70
C MET A 2 -30.48 26.31 2.93
N SER A 3 -30.60 25.50 1.90
CA SER A 3 -30.43 24.05 1.79
C SER A 3 -29.06 23.52 2.21
N GLU A 4 -29.08 22.43 2.98
CA GLU A 4 -27.91 21.64 3.39
C GLU A 4 -27.48 20.73 2.24
N ALA A 5 -26.46 21.16 1.47
CA ALA A 5 -25.89 20.39 0.38
C ALA A 5 -25.20 19.13 0.93
N HIS A 6 -25.79 17.97 0.65
CA HIS A 6 -25.18 16.67 0.93
C HIS A 6 -24.05 16.45 -0.08
N GLN A 7 -22.81 16.78 0.31
CA GLN A 7 -21.62 16.43 -0.46
C GLN A 7 -21.47 14.92 -0.45
N SER A 8 -21.92 14.31 -1.54
CA SER A 8 -21.64 12.92 -1.87
C SER A 8 -20.19 12.87 -2.35
N GLU A 9 -19.25 12.62 -1.45
CA GLU A 9 -17.86 12.34 -1.82
C GLU A 9 -17.82 11.06 -2.66
N SER A 10 -17.88 11.22 -3.98
CA SER A 10 -17.59 10.17 -4.93
C SER A 10 -16.12 9.80 -4.79
N VAL A 11 -15.85 8.73 -4.04
CA VAL A 11 -14.54 8.08 -4.01
C VAL A 11 -14.26 7.61 -5.43
N SER A 12 -13.56 8.44 -6.21
CA SER A 12 -13.14 8.09 -7.57
C SER A 12 -12.45 6.74 -7.50
N GLN A 13 -13.08 5.71 -8.07
CA GLN A 13 -12.45 4.41 -8.26
C GLN A 13 -11.29 4.63 -9.23
N LYS A 14 -10.12 4.98 -8.66
CA LYS A 14 -8.85 5.07 -9.36
C LYS A 14 -8.70 3.74 -10.09
N GLY A 15 -8.71 3.79 -11.42
CA GLY A 15 -8.75 2.61 -12.28
C GLY A 15 -7.69 1.60 -11.88
N ARG A 16 -8.00 0.31 -12.01
CA ARG A 16 -7.04 -0.76 -11.77
C ARG A 16 -5.89 -0.60 -12.76
N ILE A 17 -4.67 -0.49 -12.26
CA ILE A 17 -3.46 -0.51 -13.08
C ILE A 17 -3.00 -1.96 -13.14
N PRO A 18 -2.98 -2.61 -14.32
CA PRO A 18 -2.39 -3.93 -14.45
C PRO A 18 -0.87 -3.79 -14.32
N VAL A 19 -0.29 -4.62 -13.45
CA VAL A 19 1.16 -4.69 -13.23
C VAL A 19 1.55 -6.15 -13.38
N ASP A 20 2.49 -6.42 -14.29
CA ASP A 20 3.10 -7.74 -14.38
C ASP A 20 4.12 -7.90 -13.25
N ILE A 21 4.07 -9.07 -12.59
CA ILE A 21 4.94 -9.42 -11.47
C ILE A 21 5.55 -10.80 -11.64
N SER A 22 5.50 -11.34 -12.86
CA SER A 22 5.87 -12.72 -13.16
C SER A 22 7.33 -12.99 -12.82
N ASP A 23 8.21 -12.04 -13.10
CA ASP A 23 9.64 -12.08 -12.80
C ASP A 23 9.94 -12.04 -11.29
N MET A 24 9.15 -11.30 -10.52
CA MET A 24 9.33 -11.15 -9.07
C MET A 24 8.65 -12.26 -8.24
N ARG A 25 7.90 -13.16 -8.88
CA ARG A 25 7.05 -14.12 -8.16
C ARG A 25 7.84 -15.01 -7.20
N GLU A 26 8.96 -15.58 -7.65
CA GLU A 26 9.78 -16.46 -6.81
C GLU A 26 10.33 -15.71 -5.60
N GLU A 27 10.82 -14.49 -5.80
CA GLU A 27 11.34 -13.63 -4.74
C GLU A 27 10.25 -13.28 -3.73
N LEU A 28 9.05 -12.92 -4.20
CA LEU A 28 7.90 -12.62 -3.34
C LEU A 28 7.45 -13.84 -2.51
N GLU A 29 7.50 -15.03 -3.09
CA GLU A 29 7.10 -16.26 -2.41
C GLU A 29 8.14 -16.72 -1.36
N THR A 30 9.42 -16.41 -1.56
CA THR A 30 10.54 -16.85 -0.71
C THR A 30 11.13 -15.76 0.21
N CYS A 31 10.65 -14.52 0.11
CA CYS A 31 11.16 -13.38 0.86
C CYS A 31 11.14 -13.56 2.39
N ARG A 32 10.22 -14.39 2.93
CA ARG A 32 10.14 -14.72 4.35
C ARG A 32 9.98 -16.22 4.54
N ASP A 33 10.61 -16.74 5.59
CA ASP A 33 10.63 -18.19 5.87
C ASP A 33 9.53 -18.65 6.85
N ASP A 34 8.73 -17.74 7.40
CA ASP A 34 7.72 -18.09 8.39
C ASP A 34 6.51 -18.84 7.78
N ALA A 35 5.91 -19.71 8.59
CA ALA A 35 4.80 -20.56 8.15
C ALA A 35 3.57 -19.72 7.75
N ALA A 36 3.30 -18.61 8.44
CA ALA A 36 2.18 -17.75 8.10
C ALA A 36 2.36 -17.13 6.70
N TRP A 37 3.58 -16.73 6.35
CA TRP A 37 3.91 -16.21 5.02
C TRP A 37 3.68 -17.24 3.93
N LYS A 38 4.14 -18.48 4.13
CA LYS A 38 4.02 -19.56 3.14
C LYS A 38 2.56 -19.85 2.77
N GLU A 39 1.65 -19.77 3.75
CA GLU A 39 0.20 -19.97 3.55
C GLU A 39 -0.53 -18.78 2.89
N LEU A 40 0.10 -17.61 2.79
CA LEU A 40 -0.54 -16.44 2.19
C LEU A 40 -0.60 -16.52 0.66
N PRO A 41 -1.72 -16.11 0.04
CA PRO A 41 -1.78 -15.95 -1.41
C PRO A 41 -0.86 -14.81 -1.85
N LEU A 42 -0.32 -14.91 -3.07
CA LEU A 42 0.62 -13.92 -3.64
C LEU A 42 0.11 -12.47 -3.54
N ALA A 43 -1.18 -12.24 -3.81
CA ALA A 43 -1.79 -10.91 -3.70
C ALA A 43 -1.82 -10.37 -2.25
N ALA A 44 -1.89 -11.23 -1.24
CA ALA A 44 -1.76 -10.82 0.16
C ALA A 44 -0.31 -10.48 0.49
N LYS A 45 0.65 -11.31 0.06
CA LYS A 45 2.09 -11.06 0.21
C LYS A 45 2.48 -9.69 -0.35
N VAL A 46 2.08 -9.39 -1.59
CA VAL A 46 2.32 -8.10 -2.25
C VAL A 46 1.74 -6.93 -1.45
N ARG A 47 0.50 -7.06 -0.95
CA ARG A 47 -0.13 -6.00 -0.15
C ARG A 47 0.59 -5.71 1.16
N VAL A 48 1.10 -6.75 1.82
CA VAL A 48 1.88 -6.61 3.06
C VAL A 48 3.18 -5.83 2.78
N LEU A 49 3.97 -6.28 1.81
CA LEU A 49 5.25 -5.63 1.47
C LEU A 49 5.04 -4.18 1.03
N LEU A 50 4.01 -3.92 0.21
CA LEU A 50 3.70 -2.57 -0.23
C LEU A 50 3.32 -1.67 0.93
N ARG A 51 2.55 -2.17 1.89
CA ARG A 51 2.14 -1.39 3.07
C ARG A 51 3.32 -1.06 3.97
N GLU A 52 4.21 -2.02 4.22
CA GLU A 52 5.43 -1.81 4.99
C GLU A 52 6.30 -0.74 4.32
N ARG A 53 6.51 -0.83 3.00
CA ARG A 53 7.29 0.15 2.25
C ARG A 53 6.66 1.55 2.29
N LEU A 54 5.33 1.64 2.18
CA LEU A 54 4.61 2.91 2.30
C LEU A 54 4.73 3.52 3.71
N ASP A 55 4.67 2.69 4.75
CA ASP A 55 4.85 3.12 6.14
C ASP A 55 6.26 3.65 6.39
N GLU A 56 7.29 2.94 5.89
CA GLU A 56 8.67 3.41 5.94
C GLU A 56 8.86 4.78 5.27
N MET A 57 8.26 4.97 4.09
CA MET A 57 8.35 6.25 3.36
C MET A 57 7.62 7.37 4.10
N SER A 58 6.41 7.10 4.60
CA SER A 58 5.62 8.05 5.39
C SER A 58 6.31 8.45 6.70
N GLY A 59 6.92 7.48 7.39
CA GLY A 59 7.70 7.69 8.61
C GLY A 59 8.97 8.51 8.36
N LYS A 60 9.56 8.41 7.16
CA LYS A 60 10.76 9.17 6.75
C LYS A 60 10.42 10.63 6.44
N THR A 61 9.30 10.89 5.76
CA THR A 61 8.81 12.26 5.49
C THR A 61 8.54 13.06 6.76
N LYS A 62 8.08 12.42 7.86
CA LYS A 62 7.84 13.12 9.14
C LYS A 62 9.10 13.55 9.91
N ARG A 63 10.30 13.07 9.55
CA ARG A 63 11.56 13.47 10.21
C ARG A 63 12.25 14.63 9.51
N ASP A 64 12.12 14.76 8.19
CA ASP A 64 12.77 15.83 7.42
C ASP A 64 12.10 17.20 7.62
N ASP A 65 10.80 17.26 7.92
CA ASP A 65 10.09 18.53 8.11
C ASP A 65 10.42 19.25 9.43
N ARG A 66 11.15 18.59 10.36
CA ARG A 66 11.51 19.15 11.68
C ARG A 66 12.90 19.77 11.76
N ASN A 67 13.69 19.75 10.68
CA ASN A 67 15.08 20.25 10.71
C ASN A 67 15.31 21.54 9.87
N ASN A 68 14.26 22.34 9.65
CA ASN A 68 14.42 23.67 9.07
C ASN A 68 13.60 24.69 9.88
N GLY A 69 14.17 25.13 11.01
CA GLY A 69 13.67 26.21 11.86
C GLY A 69 14.81 26.81 12.66
#